data_AF-A0A3C1G9Z8-F1
#
_entry.id   AF-A0A3C1G9Z8-F1
#
_cell.length_a   1.000
_cell.length_b   1.000
_cell.length_c   1.000
_cell.angle_alpha   90.00
_cell.angle_beta   90.00
_cell.angle_gamma   90.00
#
_symmetry.space_group_name_H-M   'P 1'
#
loop_
_entity.id
_entity.type
_entity.pdbx_description
1 polymer ?
#
loop_
_entity_poly.entity_id
_entity_poly.type
_entity_poly.pdbx_seq_one_letter_code
_entity_poly.pdbx_strand_id
1 'polypeptide(L)'
;MYAMGTTQHTNGTQNIRAYTMLQLLLGNLGIAGGGVNALRGLVNVQGSTDMCLLFNILPGCLQSPVDADQTLAQFLERATPKSQDPKSVNWWKNYPKYMVSLLKAWYGEAAQKDNEFGYAWLPKRGGDYSHIPLFEAMYAGTIKGFFVMGQNPAVGGPNAGMERKALEKLDWMVVTELWETETAAFWKRPGASPKDIKTEVFLLPAASAIEKEGSVTNSGHWVQWRWKAVNPPGEAREDAWIVNQLMLRLRKRYAEKGGAAPDGLLKLAWDYGKERVDIHKVAKEVNGYAVADLMDDKGKVIAKAGDQMPSLVLLRDDGSTACGNWIYSGSYTGAGNMMARRNPVDRSGIGLHADWAWDWPVNRRILYNRASVHPVTGQPWNPKRAKAVDLRQRPRACLPVERILTAGLDAAAVAAGYAAAERPLPAST
;
A
#
# COMPACT_ATOMS: atom_id res chain seq x y z
N MET A 1 -17.96 1.31 -15.27
CA MET A 1 -16.50 1.55 -15.38
C MET A 1 -16.30 3.06 -15.40
N TYR A 2 -15.26 3.57 -14.75
CA TYR A 2 -14.93 5.01 -14.79
C TYR A 2 -13.43 5.23 -14.54
N ALA A 3 -12.92 6.43 -14.82
CA ALA A 3 -11.55 6.86 -14.53
C ALA A 3 -11.54 8.34 -14.12
N MET A 4 -10.61 9.14 -14.66
CA MET A 4 -10.38 10.54 -14.27
C MET A 4 -11.58 11.49 -14.48
N GLY A 5 -12.36 11.33 -15.56
CA GLY A 5 -13.37 12.32 -16.00
C GLY A 5 -14.47 12.67 -14.98
N THR A 6 -14.66 11.83 -13.96
CA THR A 6 -15.68 12.00 -12.90
C THR A 6 -15.09 12.36 -11.53
N THR A 7 -13.75 12.27 -11.38
CA THR A 7 -13.08 12.40 -10.08
C THR A 7 -12.47 13.77 -9.81
N GLN A 8 -12.13 14.54 -10.84
CA GLN A 8 -11.46 15.86 -10.70
C GLN A 8 -12.45 17.03 -10.67
N HIS A 9 -13.44 16.93 -9.79
CA HIS A 9 -14.42 17.98 -9.54
C HIS A 9 -14.47 18.27 -8.04
N THR A 10 -14.95 19.45 -7.64
CA THR A 10 -15.18 19.78 -6.22
C THR A 10 -16.14 18.78 -5.54
N ASN A 11 -16.97 18.10 -6.32
CA ASN A 11 -17.89 17.05 -5.89
C ASN A 11 -17.52 15.65 -6.41
N GLY A 12 -16.29 15.43 -6.90
CA GLY A 12 -15.88 14.17 -7.53
C GLY A 12 -16.13 12.94 -6.66
N THR A 13 -15.87 13.05 -5.35
CA THR A 13 -16.18 11.99 -4.37
C THR A 13 -17.67 11.63 -4.35
N GLN A 14 -18.57 12.61 -4.50
CA GLN A 14 -20.02 12.36 -4.51
C GLN A 14 -20.47 11.64 -5.79
N ASN A 15 -19.86 11.96 -6.94
CA ASN A 15 -20.12 11.23 -8.18
C ASN A 15 -19.83 9.73 -8.01
N ILE A 16 -18.70 9.39 -7.39
CA ILE A 16 -18.31 7.99 -7.16
C ILE A 16 -19.20 7.32 -6.11
N ARG A 17 -19.60 8.05 -5.07
CA ARG A 17 -20.59 7.55 -4.11
C ARG A 17 -21.91 7.19 -4.80
N ALA A 18 -22.40 8.03 -5.71
CA ALA A 18 -23.62 7.75 -6.47
C ALA A 18 -23.51 6.47 -7.31
N TYR A 19 -22.38 6.25 -8.01
CA TYR A 19 -22.15 5.00 -8.76
C TYR A 19 -22.13 3.78 -7.84
N THR A 20 -21.52 3.92 -6.65
CA THR A 20 -21.44 2.85 -5.67
C THR A 20 -22.81 2.52 -5.10
N MET A 21 -23.61 3.53 -4.77
CA MET A 21 -25.00 3.36 -4.30
C MET A 21 -25.86 2.66 -5.34
N LEU A 22 -25.74 3.03 -6.62
CA LEU A 22 -26.44 2.34 -7.71
C LEU A 22 -26.04 0.85 -7.78
N GLN A 23 -24.74 0.54 -7.70
CA GLN A 23 -24.28 -0.85 -7.72
C GLN A 23 -24.69 -1.65 -6.48
N LEU A 24 -24.84 -1.00 -5.32
CA LEU A 24 -25.41 -1.61 -4.12
C LEU A 24 -26.89 -1.93 -4.29
N LEU A 25 -27.69 -0.97 -4.76
CA LEU A 25 -29.13 -1.14 -4.99
C LEU A 25 -29.44 -2.26 -5.99
N LEU A 26 -28.59 -2.42 -7.00
CA LEU A 26 -28.71 -3.47 -8.01
C LEU A 26 -28.12 -4.82 -7.58
N GLY A 27 -27.52 -4.93 -6.39
CA GLY A 27 -26.86 -6.17 -5.95
C GLY A 27 -25.64 -6.57 -6.78
N ASN A 28 -24.98 -5.59 -7.41
CA ASN A 28 -23.89 -5.81 -8.36
C ASN A 28 -22.50 -5.85 -7.71
N LEU A 29 -22.35 -5.61 -6.40
CA LEU A 29 -21.05 -5.73 -5.72
C LEU A 29 -20.71 -7.19 -5.40
N GLY A 30 -19.43 -7.56 -5.58
CA GLY A 30 -18.91 -8.89 -5.25
C GLY A 30 -19.21 -9.99 -6.27
N ILE A 31 -20.01 -9.71 -7.32
CA ILE A 31 -20.36 -10.69 -8.36
C ILE A 31 -19.43 -10.60 -9.57
N ALA A 32 -19.24 -11.73 -10.27
CA ALA A 32 -18.49 -11.74 -11.53
C ALA A 32 -19.24 -10.97 -12.63
N GLY A 33 -18.54 -10.04 -13.28
CA GLY A 33 -19.09 -9.13 -14.29
C GLY A 33 -19.84 -7.91 -13.73
N GLY A 34 -19.88 -7.73 -12.41
CA GLY A 34 -20.42 -6.54 -11.74
C GLY A 34 -19.33 -5.60 -11.22
N GLY A 35 -19.56 -5.02 -10.05
CA GLY A 35 -18.61 -4.21 -9.31
C GLY A 35 -18.57 -2.74 -9.73
N VAL A 36 -17.67 -1.99 -9.10
CA VAL A 36 -17.33 -0.62 -9.45
C VAL A 36 -15.89 -0.62 -9.96
N ASN A 37 -15.75 -0.76 -11.28
CA ASN A 37 -14.44 -0.83 -11.94
C ASN A 37 -13.88 0.59 -12.14
N ALA A 38 -13.18 1.08 -11.11
CA ALA A 38 -12.40 2.31 -11.12
C ALA A 38 -11.06 2.04 -11.83
N LEU A 39 -10.93 2.48 -13.08
CA LEU A 39 -9.77 2.20 -13.91
C LEU A 39 -8.63 3.12 -13.51
N ARG A 40 -7.52 2.52 -13.08
CA ARG A 40 -6.29 3.24 -12.72
C ARG A 40 -5.53 3.65 -13.98
N GLY A 41 -4.89 4.82 -13.93
CA GLY A 41 -4.20 5.42 -15.08
C GLY A 41 -2.80 4.84 -15.32
N LEU A 42 -1.81 5.29 -14.56
CA LEU A 42 -0.42 4.86 -14.73
C LEU A 42 -0.22 3.39 -14.36
N VAL A 43 0.78 2.75 -14.99
CA VAL A 43 1.09 1.31 -14.87
C VAL A 43 1.19 0.80 -13.42
N ASN A 44 1.64 1.65 -12.50
CA ASN A 44 1.83 1.30 -11.10
C ASN A 44 1.21 2.33 -10.14
N VAL A 45 0.24 3.15 -10.58
CA VAL A 45 -0.38 4.13 -9.66
C VAL A 45 -1.03 3.44 -8.46
N GLN A 46 -1.59 2.24 -8.67
CA GLN A 46 -2.09 1.42 -7.58
C GLN A 46 -0.96 1.07 -6.60
N GLY A 47 0.15 0.51 -7.08
CA GLY A 47 1.29 0.14 -6.23
C GLY A 47 1.92 1.34 -5.52
N SER A 48 2.05 2.50 -6.17
CA SER A 48 2.56 3.71 -5.50
C SER A 48 1.61 4.23 -4.42
N THR A 49 0.29 4.08 -4.60
CA THR A 49 -0.69 4.39 -3.55
C THR A 49 -0.62 3.37 -2.42
N ASP A 50 -0.48 2.08 -2.74
CA ASP A 50 -0.33 1.00 -1.76
C ASP A 50 0.92 1.20 -0.89
N MET A 51 2.02 1.66 -1.49
CA MET A 51 3.29 2.01 -0.85
C MET A 51 3.32 3.43 -0.29
N CYS A 52 2.19 4.14 -0.38
CA CYS A 52 1.92 5.40 0.31
C CYS A 52 2.84 6.56 -0.04
N LEU A 53 3.03 6.77 -1.35
CA LEU A 53 3.59 8.00 -1.90
C LEU A 53 2.54 9.14 -1.95
N LEU A 54 1.81 9.33 -0.84
CA LEU A 54 0.84 10.41 -0.62
C LEU A 54 1.04 10.97 0.80
N PHE A 55 0.83 12.27 0.96
CA PHE A 55 1.17 12.99 2.20
C PHE A 55 0.43 12.50 3.46
N ASN A 56 -0.73 11.85 3.31
CA ASN A 56 -1.66 11.55 4.40
C ASN A 56 -1.75 10.06 4.81
N ILE A 57 -0.94 9.18 4.21
CA ILE A 57 -0.96 7.73 4.49
C ILE A 57 0.46 7.14 4.62
N LEU A 58 0.54 6.01 5.32
CA LEU A 58 1.71 5.10 5.44
C LEU A 58 1.37 3.74 4.81
N PRO A 59 2.37 2.92 4.38
CA PRO A 59 2.17 1.70 3.59
C PRO A 59 1.00 0.82 4.05
N GLY A 60 0.21 0.38 3.06
CA GLY A 60 -1.00 -0.40 3.31
C GLY A 60 -2.20 0.43 3.77
N CYS A 61 -2.26 1.69 3.34
CA CYS A 61 -3.32 2.64 3.69
C CYS A 61 -3.47 2.86 5.21
N LEU A 62 -2.38 2.69 5.96
CA LEU A 62 -2.31 3.20 7.32
C LEU A 62 -2.34 4.73 7.26
N GLN A 63 -2.82 5.36 8.32
CA GLN A 63 -2.92 6.82 8.41
C GLN A 63 -1.56 7.37 8.82
N SER A 64 -1.16 8.52 8.26
CA SER A 64 0.00 9.22 8.79
C SER A 64 -0.28 9.74 10.21
N PRO A 65 0.69 9.66 11.14
CA PRO A 65 0.66 10.38 12.40
C PRO A 65 0.41 11.87 12.21
N VAL A 66 -0.34 12.49 13.11
CA VAL A 66 -0.54 13.94 13.17
C VAL A 66 0.03 14.48 14.47
N ASP A 67 0.12 15.81 14.60
CA ASP A 67 0.71 16.46 15.77
C ASP A 67 0.02 16.10 17.10
N ALA A 68 -1.24 15.68 17.10
CA ALA A 68 -1.91 15.20 18.31
C ALA A 68 -1.43 13.80 18.77
N ASP A 69 -0.83 13.01 17.88
CA ASP A 69 -0.44 11.63 18.15
C ASP A 69 0.97 11.54 18.76
N GLN A 70 1.14 12.02 19.99
CA GLN A 70 2.45 12.10 20.63
C GLN A 70 3.05 10.72 20.95
N THR A 71 2.19 9.75 21.24
CA THR A 71 2.56 8.35 21.56
C THR A 71 1.94 7.38 20.55
N LEU A 72 2.51 6.18 20.44
CA LEU A 72 1.94 5.12 19.61
C LEU A 72 0.54 4.73 20.11
N ALA A 73 0.34 4.71 21.42
CA ALA A 73 -0.96 4.40 22.02
C ALA A 73 -2.06 5.40 21.58
N GLN A 74 -1.78 6.71 21.61
CA GLN A 74 -2.71 7.74 21.16
C GLN A 74 -3.04 7.59 19.67
N PHE A 75 -2.02 7.36 18.84
CA PHE A 75 -2.20 7.09 17.42
C PHE A 75 -3.12 5.89 17.17
N LEU A 76 -2.84 4.76 17.84
CA LEU A 76 -3.60 3.52 17.66
C LEU A 76 -5.05 3.66 18.13
N GLU A 77 -5.31 4.37 19.22
CA GLU A 77 -6.68 4.65 19.67
C GLU A 77 -7.46 5.47 18.63
N ARG A 78 -6.83 6.49 18.03
CA ARG A 78 -7.43 7.30 16.97
C ARG A 78 -7.64 6.53 15.67
N ALA A 79 -6.66 5.71 15.29
CA ALA A 79 -6.63 5.06 13.98
C ALA A 79 -7.40 3.74 13.93
N THR A 80 -7.64 3.09 15.07
CA THR A 80 -8.31 1.78 15.12
C THR A 80 -9.83 1.94 15.24
N PRO A 81 -10.61 1.65 14.19
CA PRO A 81 -12.06 1.74 14.28
C PRO A 81 -12.63 0.64 15.19
N LYS A 82 -13.66 1.00 15.94
CA LYS A 82 -14.39 0.09 16.85
C LYS A 82 -15.78 -0.22 16.26
N SER A 83 -16.26 -1.43 16.48
CA SER A 83 -17.60 -1.86 16.07
C SER A 83 -18.23 -2.65 17.20
N GLN A 84 -19.49 -2.36 17.49
CA GLN A 84 -20.28 -3.07 18.52
C GLN A 84 -21.16 -4.18 17.92
N ASP A 85 -21.19 -4.31 16.60
CA ASP A 85 -21.96 -5.36 15.93
C ASP A 85 -21.16 -6.68 15.94
N PRO A 86 -21.64 -7.74 16.62
CA PRO A 86 -20.94 -9.03 16.67
C PRO A 86 -20.82 -9.72 15.30
N LYS A 87 -21.63 -9.33 14.30
CA LYS A 87 -21.53 -9.84 12.92
C LYS A 87 -20.54 -9.06 12.07
N SER A 88 -20.10 -7.90 12.54
CA SER A 88 -19.10 -7.07 11.86
C SER A 88 -17.71 -7.65 12.08
N VAL A 89 -17.07 -8.11 11.01
CA VAL A 89 -15.67 -8.56 11.05
C VAL A 89 -14.76 -7.44 11.55
N ASN A 90 -15.07 -6.19 11.18
CA ASN A 90 -14.28 -4.98 11.45
C ASN A 90 -12.77 -5.26 11.33
N TRP A 91 -12.30 -5.67 10.14
CA TRP A 91 -10.94 -6.19 9.98
C TRP A 91 -9.84 -5.19 10.39
N TRP A 92 -10.14 -3.89 10.29
CA TRP A 92 -9.28 -2.81 10.76
C TRP A 92 -9.06 -2.79 12.27
N LYS A 93 -9.77 -3.58 13.09
CA LYS A 93 -9.42 -3.80 14.51
C LYS A 93 -7.99 -4.34 14.70
N ASN A 94 -7.41 -4.93 13.67
CA ASN A 94 -6.04 -5.44 13.65
C ASN A 94 -4.99 -4.34 13.36
N TYR A 95 -5.38 -3.07 13.28
CA TYR A 95 -4.49 -1.94 13.00
C TYR A 95 -3.17 -1.97 13.80
N PRO A 96 -3.17 -2.24 15.13
CA PRO A 96 -1.93 -2.29 15.90
C PRO A 96 -0.89 -3.26 15.34
N LYS A 97 -1.32 -4.42 14.85
CA LYS A 97 -0.44 -5.44 14.27
C LYS A 97 0.27 -4.93 13.03
N TYR A 98 -0.44 -4.18 12.20
CA TYR A 98 0.10 -3.63 10.96
C TYR A 98 1.07 -2.50 11.24
N MET A 99 0.71 -1.59 12.15
CA MET A 99 1.58 -0.47 12.51
C MET A 99 2.88 -0.93 13.17
N VAL A 100 2.80 -1.82 14.16
CA VAL A 100 4.00 -2.36 14.83
C VAL A 100 4.85 -3.16 13.84
N SER A 101 4.25 -3.99 12.98
CA SER A 101 5.01 -4.73 11.96
C SER A 101 5.69 -3.81 10.95
N LEU A 102 5.07 -2.67 10.58
CA LEU A 102 5.69 -1.66 9.73
C LEU A 102 6.89 -1.01 10.41
N LEU A 103 6.74 -0.59 11.68
CA LEU A 103 7.83 -0.03 12.47
C LEU A 103 9.00 -1.02 12.64
N LYS A 104 8.69 -2.31 12.87
CA LYS A 104 9.69 -3.39 12.90
C LYS A 104 10.38 -3.59 11.55
N ALA A 105 9.68 -3.44 10.43
CA ALA A 105 10.31 -3.51 9.11
C ALA A 105 11.28 -2.34 8.89
N TRP A 106 10.87 -1.11 9.24
CA TRP A 106 11.68 0.09 9.02
C TRP A 106 12.86 0.24 9.96
N TYR A 107 12.74 -0.13 11.23
CA TYR A 107 13.78 0.11 12.23
C TYR A 107 14.43 -1.17 12.76
N GLY A 108 13.96 -2.36 12.34
CA GLY A 108 14.58 -3.63 12.68
C GLY A 108 14.78 -3.81 14.18
N GLU A 109 16.03 -4.07 14.59
CA GLU A 109 16.43 -4.22 15.99
C GLU A 109 16.29 -2.94 16.82
N ALA A 110 16.28 -1.75 16.20
CA ALA A 110 16.12 -0.49 16.93
C ALA A 110 14.66 -0.25 17.37
N ALA A 111 13.68 -0.91 16.75
CA ALA A 111 12.28 -0.86 17.16
C ALA A 111 12.02 -1.87 18.30
N GLN A 112 11.97 -1.37 19.53
CA GLN A 112 11.75 -2.15 20.75
C GLN A 112 10.49 -1.67 21.47
N LYS A 113 9.93 -2.49 22.35
CA LYS A 113 8.65 -2.14 23.02
C LYS A 113 8.78 -0.91 23.93
N ASP A 114 9.92 -0.76 24.59
CA ASP A 114 10.24 0.34 25.51
C ASP A 114 10.36 1.70 24.83
N ASN A 115 10.72 1.75 23.53
CA ASN A 115 10.75 2.97 22.72
C ASN A 115 9.56 3.10 21.76
N GLU A 116 8.45 2.42 22.06
CA GLU A 116 7.24 2.39 21.21
C GLU A 116 7.57 2.01 19.75
N PHE A 117 8.50 1.08 19.56
CA PHE A 117 8.98 0.61 18.26
C PHE A 117 9.57 1.72 17.38
N GLY A 118 10.13 2.77 17.97
CA GLY A 118 10.69 3.90 17.22
C GLY A 118 9.62 4.83 16.65
N TYR A 119 8.37 4.77 17.13
CA TYR A 119 7.27 5.62 16.66
C TYR A 119 7.61 7.13 16.72
N ALA A 120 8.34 7.55 17.74
CA ALA A 120 8.77 8.95 17.91
C ALA A 120 9.68 9.46 16.77
N TRP A 121 10.32 8.58 16.01
CA TRP A 121 11.16 8.93 14.86
C TRP A 121 10.38 9.24 13.60
N LEU A 122 9.08 8.91 13.55
CA LEU A 122 8.24 9.23 12.41
C LEU A 122 7.90 10.72 12.37
N PRO A 123 7.93 11.35 11.18
CA PRO A 123 7.40 12.69 11.02
C PRO A 123 5.89 12.67 11.30
N LYS A 124 5.43 13.65 12.09
CA LYS A 124 4.01 13.92 12.32
C LYS A 124 3.57 15.01 11.36
N ARG A 125 2.43 14.81 10.73
CA ARG A 125 1.92 15.72 9.71
C ARG A 125 1.32 16.96 10.36
N GLY A 126 1.94 18.12 10.10
CA GLY A 126 1.48 19.43 10.56
C GLY A 126 0.54 20.17 9.60
N GLY A 127 0.22 19.61 8.42
CA GLY A 127 -0.60 20.33 7.42
C GLY A 127 -1.07 19.51 6.22
N ASP A 128 -1.64 20.21 5.24
CA ASP A 128 -1.98 19.68 3.92
C ASP A 128 -0.85 19.99 2.94
N TYR A 129 -0.28 18.93 2.37
CA TYR A 129 0.75 19.01 1.33
C TYR A 129 0.33 18.17 0.12
N SER A 130 -0.97 18.15 -0.18
CA SER A 130 -1.48 17.75 -1.48
C SER A 130 -0.95 18.67 -2.58
N HIS A 131 -1.05 18.27 -3.85
CA HIS A 131 -0.38 18.91 -4.98
C HIS A 131 -0.53 20.44 -5.01
N ILE A 132 -1.76 20.95 -4.88
CA ILE A 132 -2.01 22.40 -4.95
C ILE A 132 -1.38 23.14 -3.74
N PRO A 133 -1.69 22.79 -2.47
CA PRO A 133 -1.02 23.36 -1.29
C PRO A 133 0.52 23.25 -1.31
N LEU A 134 1.06 22.16 -1.84
CA LEU A 134 2.50 21.96 -1.99
C LEU A 134 3.11 23.04 -2.91
N PHE A 135 2.50 23.28 -4.08
CA PHE A 135 2.96 24.31 -5.01
C PHE A 135 2.69 25.72 -4.52
N GLU A 136 1.62 25.95 -3.76
CA GLU A 136 1.38 27.22 -3.05
C GLU A 136 2.48 27.51 -2.02
N ALA A 137 2.85 26.53 -1.19
CA ALA A 137 3.92 26.66 -0.21
C ALA A 137 5.29 26.86 -0.88
N MET A 138 5.53 26.21 -2.01
CA MET A 138 6.73 26.42 -2.82
C MET A 138 6.77 27.82 -3.43
N TYR A 139 5.65 28.30 -3.99
CA TYR A 139 5.53 29.66 -4.53
C TYR A 139 5.74 30.74 -3.46
N ALA A 140 5.27 30.48 -2.23
CA ALA A 140 5.52 31.31 -1.06
C ALA A 140 6.96 31.26 -0.55
N GLY A 141 7.83 30.42 -1.13
CA GLY A 141 9.24 30.28 -0.73
C GLY A 141 9.45 29.52 0.58
N THR A 142 8.45 28.79 1.07
CA THR A 142 8.55 27.96 2.28
C THR A 142 9.34 26.69 2.02
N ILE A 143 9.10 26.04 0.87
CA ILE A 143 9.83 24.85 0.43
C ILE A 143 11.11 25.27 -0.28
N LYS A 144 12.24 24.73 0.18
CA LYS A 144 13.58 25.07 -0.34
C LYS A 144 14.12 24.06 -1.35
N GLY A 145 13.73 22.81 -1.19
CA GLY A 145 14.22 21.69 -1.99
C GLY A 145 13.08 20.84 -2.50
N PHE A 146 13.23 20.30 -3.71
CA PHE A 146 12.20 19.45 -4.31
C PHE A 146 12.78 18.26 -5.07
N PHE A 147 12.26 17.07 -4.79
CA PHE A 147 12.53 15.87 -5.56
C PHE A 147 11.38 15.62 -6.54
N VAL A 148 11.70 15.51 -7.83
CA VAL A 148 10.76 15.19 -8.89
C VAL A 148 11.17 13.86 -9.50
N MET A 149 10.48 12.78 -9.12
CA MET A 149 10.83 11.42 -9.55
C MET A 149 9.77 10.86 -10.49
N GLY A 150 10.08 10.76 -11.79
CA GLY A 150 9.15 10.24 -12.81
C GLY A 150 7.86 11.06 -12.95
N GLN A 151 7.96 12.38 -12.77
CA GLN A 151 6.85 13.32 -12.88
C GLN A 151 7.28 14.58 -13.64
N ASN A 152 6.30 15.30 -14.19
CA ASN A 152 6.52 16.54 -14.93
C ASN A 152 5.51 17.64 -14.54
N PRO A 153 5.56 18.16 -13.30
CA PRO A 153 4.60 19.14 -12.80
C PRO A 153 4.56 20.45 -13.62
N ALA A 154 5.67 20.86 -14.25
CA ALA A 154 5.68 22.03 -15.13
C ALA A 154 4.73 21.92 -16.34
N VAL A 155 4.20 20.72 -16.61
CA VAL A 155 3.16 20.44 -17.61
C VAL A 155 1.90 19.86 -16.98
N GLY A 156 2.03 18.85 -16.12
CA GLY A 156 0.91 18.10 -15.57
C GLY A 156 0.11 18.81 -14.48
N GLY A 157 0.64 19.92 -13.95
CA GLY A 157 -0.01 20.72 -12.92
C GLY A 157 -1.24 21.50 -13.41
N PRO A 158 -2.26 21.73 -12.57
CA PRO A 158 -3.47 22.46 -12.95
C PRO A 158 -3.23 23.92 -13.35
N ASN A 159 -2.14 24.54 -12.88
CA ASN A 159 -1.74 25.89 -13.26
C ASN A 159 -0.23 25.95 -13.57
N ALA A 160 0.14 25.53 -14.78
CA ALA A 160 1.53 25.47 -15.21
C ALA A 160 2.29 26.81 -15.07
N GLY A 161 1.60 27.96 -15.24
CA GLY A 161 2.22 29.27 -15.07
C GLY A 161 2.70 29.53 -13.64
N MET A 162 1.81 29.28 -12.67
CA MET A 162 2.15 29.38 -11.25
C MET A 162 3.19 28.34 -10.85
N GLU A 163 3.03 27.08 -11.26
CA GLU A 163 3.94 26.01 -10.84
C GLU A 163 5.36 26.23 -11.35
N ARG A 164 5.53 26.66 -12.60
CA ARG A 164 6.86 27.03 -13.12
C ARG A 164 7.47 28.20 -12.35
N LYS A 165 6.66 29.15 -11.88
CA LYS A 165 7.13 30.24 -11.01
C LYS A 165 7.44 29.78 -9.60
N ALA A 166 6.74 28.78 -9.08
CA ALA A 166 7.06 28.15 -7.81
C ALA A 166 8.41 27.44 -7.86
N LEU A 167 8.71 26.73 -8.96
CA LEU A 167 10.01 26.09 -9.17
C LEU A 167 11.17 27.10 -9.13
N GLU A 168 10.98 28.35 -9.57
CA GLU A 168 12.00 29.42 -9.47
C GLU A 168 12.32 29.85 -8.02
N LYS A 169 11.47 29.49 -7.06
CA LYS A 169 11.63 29.84 -5.63
C LYS A 169 12.44 28.80 -4.85
N LEU A 170 12.74 27.66 -5.45
CA LEU A 170 13.55 26.61 -4.83
C LEU A 170 15.03 27.03 -4.79
N ASP A 171 15.72 26.64 -3.72
CA ASP A 171 17.17 26.70 -3.63
C ASP A 171 17.78 25.59 -4.52
N TRP A 172 17.19 24.38 -4.48
CA TRP A 172 17.63 23.24 -5.27
C TRP A 172 16.47 22.32 -5.70
N MET A 173 16.67 21.62 -6.81
CA MET A 173 15.74 20.62 -7.32
C MET A 173 16.50 19.42 -7.87
N VAL A 174 16.03 18.21 -7.54
CA VAL A 174 16.55 16.96 -8.10
C VAL A 174 15.47 16.31 -8.94
N VAL A 175 15.79 16.04 -10.20
CA VAL A 175 14.89 15.36 -11.15
C VAL A 175 15.47 14.00 -11.50
N THR A 176 14.67 12.95 -11.38
CA THR A 176 15.03 11.60 -11.88
C THR A 176 14.09 11.22 -13.01
N GLU A 177 14.60 11.18 -14.24
CA GLU A 177 13.79 10.96 -15.44
C GLU A 177 14.57 10.24 -16.55
N LEU A 178 13.82 9.71 -17.53
CA LEU A 178 14.36 9.08 -18.73
C LEU A 178 14.91 10.12 -19.72
N TRP A 179 14.33 11.31 -19.72
CA TRP A 179 14.63 12.39 -20.65
C TRP A 179 14.77 13.73 -19.94
N GLU A 180 15.37 14.72 -20.60
CA GLU A 180 15.18 16.10 -20.16
C GLU A 180 13.69 16.48 -20.35
N THR A 181 13.04 16.90 -19.27
CA THR A 181 11.63 17.31 -19.26
C THR A 181 11.48 18.82 -19.08
N GLU A 182 10.30 19.37 -19.35
CA GLU A 182 10.00 20.78 -19.07
C GLU A 182 10.19 21.15 -17.60
N THR A 183 10.01 20.19 -16.69
CA THR A 183 10.32 20.40 -15.26
C THR A 183 11.83 20.50 -15.04
N ALA A 184 12.64 19.60 -15.59
CA ALA A 184 14.11 19.69 -15.48
C ALA A 184 14.68 20.96 -16.15
N ALA A 185 14.06 21.38 -17.25
CA ALA A 185 14.46 22.52 -18.07
C ALA A 185 13.69 23.81 -17.77
N PHE A 186 12.93 23.88 -16.66
CA PHE A 186 11.99 24.98 -16.42
C PHE A 186 12.64 26.37 -16.42
N TRP A 187 13.94 26.44 -16.12
CA TRP A 187 14.74 27.66 -16.04
C TRP A 187 15.10 28.25 -17.42
N LYS A 188 15.08 27.45 -18.50
CA LYS A 188 15.30 27.90 -19.89
C LYS A 188 14.04 27.91 -20.75
N ARG A 189 12.86 27.85 -20.11
CA ARG A 189 11.57 27.88 -20.82
C ARG A 189 11.35 29.22 -21.55
N PRO A 190 10.44 29.27 -22.55
CA PRO A 190 10.07 30.53 -23.19
C PRO A 190 9.62 31.59 -22.19
N GLY A 191 10.18 32.80 -22.29
CA GLY A 191 9.88 33.93 -21.40
C GLY A 191 10.60 33.91 -20.04
N ALA A 192 11.44 32.92 -19.77
CA ALA A 192 12.34 32.94 -18.61
C ALA A 192 13.70 33.57 -18.97
N SER A 193 14.31 34.20 -17.97
CA SER A 193 15.70 34.67 -18.01
C SER A 193 16.51 33.76 -17.08
N PRO A 194 17.33 32.82 -17.62
CA PRO A 194 18.12 31.90 -16.80
C PRO A 194 19.01 32.59 -15.76
N LYS A 195 19.44 33.83 -16.03
CA LYS A 195 20.28 34.62 -15.11
C LYS A 195 19.54 35.03 -13.83
N ASP A 196 18.21 35.11 -13.87
CA ASP A 196 17.38 35.55 -12.75
C ASP A 196 16.88 34.37 -11.89
N ILE A 197 17.06 33.13 -12.36
CA ILE A 197 16.60 31.92 -11.70
C ILE A 197 17.79 31.26 -10.99
N LYS A 198 17.73 31.22 -9.66
CA LYS A 198 18.85 30.77 -8.81
C LYS A 198 18.80 29.30 -8.41
N THR A 199 17.72 28.59 -8.77
CA THR A 199 17.53 27.19 -8.41
C THR A 199 18.62 26.31 -9.01
N GLU A 200 19.35 25.59 -8.18
CA GLU A 200 20.29 24.57 -8.62
C GLU A 200 19.52 23.30 -9.05
N VAL A 201 19.73 22.84 -10.28
CA VAL A 201 19.00 21.67 -10.82
C VAL A 201 19.94 20.50 -11.08
N PHE A 202 19.65 19.37 -10.46
CA PHE A 202 20.30 18.09 -10.71
C PHE A 202 19.37 17.20 -11.53
N LEU A 203 19.73 16.90 -12.78
CA LEU A 203 19.03 15.89 -13.59
C LEU A 203 19.80 14.57 -13.55
N LEU A 204 19.20 13.55 -12.94
CA LEU A 204 19.76 12.21 -12.81
C LEU A 204 19.08 11.27 -13.81
N PRO A 205 19.83 10.67 -14.76
CA PRO A 205 19.25 9.80 -15.77
C PRO A 205 18.77 8.47 -15.15
N ALA A 206 17.47 8.21 -15.24
CA ALA A 206 16.83 7.01 -14.68
C ALA A 206 16.73 5.87 -15.70
N ALA A 207 16.73 4.63 -15.21
CA ALA A 207 16.50 3.45 -16.02
C ALA A 207 15.00 3.27 -16.34
N SER A 208 14.68 2.86 -17.56
CA SER A 208 13.32 2.55 -18.02
C SER A 208 12.74 1.28 -17.38
N ALA A 209 11.48 0.98 -17.70
CA ALA A 209 10.78 -0.19 -17.17
C ALA A 209 11.39 -1.54 -17.59
N ILE A 210 12.02 -1.61 -18.77
CA ILE A 210 12.63 -2.84 -19.30
C ILE A 210 14.10 -3.02 -18.87
N GLU A 211 14.68 -1.99 -18.25
CA GLU A 211 16.07 -1.96 -17.82
C GLU A 211 16.26 -2.37 -16.36
N LYS A 212 15.15 -2.69 -15.67
CA LYS A 212 15.13 -3.02 -14.25
C LYS A 212 14.15 -4.14 -13.92
N GLU A 213 14.48 -4.87 -12.86
CA GLU A 213 13.64 -5.92 -12.28
C GLU A 213 12.78 -5.37 -11.13
N GLY A 214 11.61 -5.96 -10.92
CA GLY A 214 10.73 -5.64 -9.79
C GLY A 214 9.27 -5.93 -10.08
N SER A 215 8.36 -5.39 -9.26
CA SER A 215 6.92 -5.58 -9.44
C SER A 215 6.18 -4.28 -9.77
N VAL A 216 5.07 -4.42 -10.49
CA VAL A 216 4.06 -3.37 -10.65
C VAL A 216 2.66 -3.92 -10.38
N THR A 217 1.78 -3.07 -9.85
CA THR A 217 0.42 -3.42 -9.46
C THR A 217 -0.57 -2.77 -10.40
N ASN A 218 -1.33 -3.58 -11.13
CA ASN A 218 -2.30 -3.10 -12.11
C ASN A 218 -3.63 -2.65 -11.44
N SER A 219 -4.58 -2.18 -12.27
CA SER A 219 -5.90 -1.71 -11.81
C SER A 219 -6.76 -2.77 -11.13
N GLY A 220 -6.48 -4.06 -11.35
CA GLY A 220 -7.14 -5.18 -10.71
C GLY A 220 -6.41 -5.66 -9.45
N HIS A 221 -5.42 -4.90 -8.97
CA HIS A 221 -4.55 -5.23 -7.83
C HIS A 221 -3.59 -6.41 -8.08
N TRP A 222 -3.42 -6.86 -9.32
CA TRP A 222 -2.44 -7.88 -9.65
C TRP A 222 -1.04 -7.28 -9.54
N VAL A 223 -0.30 -7.73 -8.55
CA VAL A 223 1.12 -7.46 -8.35
C VAL A 223 1.90 -8.44 -9.22
N GLN A 224 2.51 -7.91 -10.28
CA GLN A 224 3.17 -8.71 -11.31
C GLN A 224 4.67 -8.44 -11.33
N TRP A 225 5.47 -9.50 -11.22
CA TRP A 225 6.92 -9.42 -11.35
C TRP A 225 7.36 -9.32 -12.81
N ARG A 226 8.39 -8.53 -13.07
CA ARG A 226 9.06 -8.38 -14.37
C ARG A 226 10.57 -8.40 -14.19
N TRP A 227 11.26 -8.81 -15.24
CA TRP A 227 12.72 -8.96 -15.25
C TRP A 227 13.38 -7.90 -16.12
N LYS A 228 14.62 -7.56 -15.77
CA LYS A 228 15.49 -6.74 -16.60
C LYS A 228 15.76 -7.46 -17.93
N ALA A 229 15.51 -6.77 -19.03
CA ALA A 229 15.75 -7.26 -20.39
C ALA A 229 17.06 -6.74 -20.98
N VAL A 230 17.38 -5.46 -20.74
CA VAL A 230 18.57 -4.79 -21.27
C VAL A 230 19.23 -3.91 -20.21
N ASN A 231 20.48 -3.49 -20.43
CA ASN A 231 21.11 -2.49 -19.57
C ASN A 231 20.62 -1.08 -19.91
N PRO A 232 20.53 -0.18 -18.91
CA PRO A 232 20.18 1.21 -19.14
C PRO A 232 21.24 1.91 -20.02
N PRO A 233 20.84 2.90 -20.84
CA PRO A 233 21.75 3.60 -21.74
C PRO A 233 22.72 4.51 -20.98
N GLY A 234 23.95 4.62 -21.48
CA GLY A 234 24.98 5.48 -20.91
C GLY A 234 25.24 5.18 -19.43
N GLU A 235 25.08 6.19 -18.58
CA GLU A 235 25.27 6.10 -17.13
C GLU A 235 23.95 6.06 -16.35
N ALA A 236 22.81 5.85 -17.03
CA ALA A 236 21.53 5.76 -16.36
C ALA A 236 21.50 4.64 -15.31
N ARG A 237 20.70 4.84 -14.25
CA ARG A 237 20.61 3.95 -13.08
C ARG A 237 19.17 3.72 -12.67
N GLU A 238 18.89 2.56 -12.06
CA GLU A 238 17.57 2.25 -11.51
C GLU A 238 17.21 3.22 -10.37
N ASP A 239 15.94 3.60 -10.23
CA ASP A 239 15.49 4.51 -9.15
C ASP A 239 15.88 3.98 -7.76
N ALA A 240 15.80 2.66 -7.57
CA ALA A 240 16.22 2.00 -6.34
C ALA A 240 17.70 2.25 -6.04
N TRP A 241 18.58 2.24 -7.05
CA TRP A 241 19.98 2.57 -6.88
C TRP A 241 20.16 4.03 -6.47
N ILE A 242 19.46 4.96 -7.13
CA ILE A 242 19.54 6.40 -6.84
C ILE A 242 19.15 6.69 -5.39
N VAL A 243 18.01 6.15 -4.94
CA VAL A 243 17.53 6.29 -3.55
C VAL A 243 18.48 5.64 -2.56
N ASN A 244 18.98 4.45 -2.84
CA ASN A 244 19.93 3.75 -1.98
C ASN A 244 21.24 4.54 -1.80
N GLN A 245 21.79 5.05 -2.91
CA GLN A 245 23.01 5.85 -2.90
C GLN A 245 22.86 7.18 -2.16
N LEU A 246 21.70 7.82 -2.26
CA LEU A 246 21.36 9.01 -1.48
C LEU A 246 21.32 8.66 0.02
N MET A 247 20.61 7.59 0.39
CA MET A 247 20.49 7.15 1.79
C MET A 247 21.86 6.84 2.41
N LEU A 248 22.70 6.06 1.72
CA LEU A 248 24.03 5.70 2.23
C LEU A 248 24.93 6.94 2.45
N ARG A 249 24.87 7.93 1.55
CA ARG A 249 25.63 9.19 1.69
C ARG A 249 25.10 10.06 2.82
N LEU A 250 23.77 10.16 2.96
CA LEU A 250 23.14 10.90 4.06
C LEU A 250 23.49 10.27 5.41
N ARG A 251 23.37 8.94 5.56
CA ARG A 251 23.75 8.23 6.79
C ARG A 251 25.21 8.45 7.14
N LYS A 252 26.12 8.31 6.16
CA LYS A 252 27.55 8.57 6.36
C LYS A 252 27.78 9.99 6.88
N ARG A 253 27.17 10.98 6.23
CA ARG A 253 27.32 12.39 6.62
C ARG A 253 26.79 12.66 8.03
N TYR A 254 25.61 12.15 8.38
CA TYR A 254 25.02 12.31 9.72
C TYR A 254 25.81 11.56 10.79
N ALA A 255 26.38 10.40 10.48
CA ALA A 255 27.24 9.67 11.41
C ALA A 255 28.55 10.42 11.70
N GLU A 256 29.13 11.06 10.68
CA GLU A 256 30.40 11.81 10.82
C GLU A 256 30.21 13.20 11.44
N LYS A 257 29.10 13.89 11.13
CA LYS A 257 28.92 15.32 11.46
C LYS A 257 27.78 15.61 12.42
N GLY A 258 26.99 14.61 12.80
CA GLY A 258 25.73 14.83 13.50
C GLY A 258 24.71 15.58 12.65
N GLY A 259 23.66 16.09 13.30
CA GLY A 259 22.60 16.86 12.67
C GLY A 259 21.34 16.91 13.53
N ALA A 260 20.31 17.60 13.06
CA ALA A 260 19.01 17.62 13.72
C ALA A 260 18.32 16.26 13.59
N ALA A 261 17.73 15.77 14.69
CA ALA A 261 16.96 14.53 14.77
C ALA A 261 17.61 13.32 14.02
N PRO A 262 18.87 12.95 14.36
CA PRO A 262 19.63 11.99 13.57
C PRO A 262 19.07 10.57 13.65
N ASP A 263 18.37 10.21 14.73
CA ASP A 263 17.95 8.83 14.99
C ASP A 263 16.99 8.29 13.93
N GLY A 264 16.03 9.09 13.46
CA GLY A 264 15.09 8.63 12.43
C GLY A 264 15.77 8.26 11.11
N LEU A 265 16.95 8.83 10.82
CA LEU A 265 17.77 8.45 9.67
C LEU A 265 18.73 7.29 9.99
N LEU A 266 19.42 7.37 11.13
CA LEU A 266 20.51 6.45 11.45
C LEU A 266 20.02 5.08 11.92
N LYS A 267 18.83 5.03 12.55
CA LYS A 267 18.20 3.81 13.08
C LYS A 267 17.40 3.02 12.06
N LEU A 268 17.18 3.54 10.85
CA LEU A 268 16.55 2.78 9.78
C LEU A 268 17.35 1.51 9.46
N ALA A 269 16.66 0.39 9.43
CA ALA A 269 17.15 -0.88 8.91
C ALA A 269 17.32 -0.73 7.39
N TRP A 270 18.57 -0.58 6.95
CA TRP A 270 18.88 -0.29 5.56
C TRP A 270 20.05 -1.13 5.09
N ASP A 271 19.74 -2.37 4.74
CA ASP A 271 20.69 -3.38 4.27
C ASP A 271 20.25 -3.97 2.93
N TYR A 272 19.98 -3.09 1.95
CA TYR A 272 19.56 -3.53 0.62
C TYR A 272 20.73 -3.74 -0.35
N GLY A 273 21.97 -3.68 0.13
CA GLY A 273 23.19 -3.71 -0.68
C GLY A 273 23.80 -2.33 -0.91
N LYS A 274 25.08 -2.30 -1.30
CA LYS A 274 25.83 -1.04 -1.54
C LYS A 274 25.76 -0.63 -3.01
N GLU A 275 26.45 -1.36 -3.89
CA GLU A 275 26.49 -1.03 -5.33
C GLU A 275 25.26 -1.52 -6.11
N ARG A 276 24.71 -2.67 -5.72
CA ARG A 276 23.49 -3.23 -6.32
C ARG A 276 22.44 -3.38 -5.24
N VAL A 277 21.23 -2.90 -5.53
CA VAL A 277 20.08 -3.08 -4.66
C VAL A 277 19.52 -4.49 -4.87
N ASP A 278 19.37 -5.26 -3.78
CA ASP A 278 18.65 -6.52 -3.79
C ASP A 278 17.14 -6.26 -3.77
N ILE A 279 16.55 -6.21 -4.97
CA ILE A 279 15.12 -5.97 -5.13
C ILE A 279 14.25 -7.10 -4.57
N HIS A 280 14.78 -8.33 -4.48
CA HIS A 280 14.07 -9.43 -3.84
C HIS A 280 14.04 -9.25 -2.33
N LYS A 281 15.10 -8.72 -1.72
CA LYS A 281 15.09 -8.37 -0.29
C LYS A 281 14.06 -7.29 0.03
N VAL A 282 13.96 -6.25 -0.81
CA VAL A 282 12.90 -5.23 -0.69
C VAL A 282 11.51 -5.86 -0.77
N ALA A 283 11.26 -6.72 -1.77
CA ALA A 283 9.97 -7.38 -1.94
C ALA A 283 9.61 -8.33 -0.77
N LYS A 284 10.60 -9.02 -0.20
CA LYS A 284 10.44 -9.88 0.98
C LYS A 284 10.14 -9.08 2.25
N GLU A 285 10.77 -7.92 2.42
CA GLU A 285 10.43 -7.04 3.55
C GLU A 285 9.01 -6.48 3.42
N VAL A 286 8.62 -6.04 2.22
CA VAL A 286 7.25 -5.62 1.91
C VAL A 286 6.25 -6.73 2.27
N ASN A 287 6.53 -7.98 1.88
CA ASN A 287 5.72 -9.14 2.26
C ASN A 287 5.67 -9.35 3.79
N GLY A 288 6.83 -9.23 4.43
CA GLY A 288 7.04 -9.44 5.84
C GLY A 288 7.61 -10.80 6.20
N TYR A 289 8.11 -10.89 7.42
CA TYR A 289 8.78 -12.07 7.99
C TYR A 289 8.61 -12.13 9.51
N ALA A 290 8.87 -13.32 10.06
CA ALA A 290 8.89 -13.56 11.50
C ALA A 290 10.23 -13.06 12.05
N VAL A 291 10.18 -12.14 13.01
CA VAL A 291 11.37 -11.65 13.73
C VAL A 291 11.80 -12.67 14.80
N ALA A 292 10.82 -13.36 15.39
CA ALA A 292 11.01 -14.43 16.36
C ALA A 292 10.10 -15.62 16.03
N ASP A 293 10.31 -16.75 16.69
CA ASP A 293 9.39 -17.89 16.57
C ASP A 293 7.98 -17.47 16.98
N LEU A 294 7.02 -17.68 16.08
CA LEU A 294 5.61 -17.40 16.31
C LEU A 294 4.93 -18.65 16.84
N MET A 295 4.26 -18.53 17.98
CA MET A 295 3.52 -19.63 18.60
C MET A 295 2.01 -19.45 18.41
N ASP A 296 1.27 -20.55 18.19
CA ASP A 296 -0.19 -20.54 18.36
C ASP A 296 -0.60 -20.52 19.84
N ASP A 297 -1.91 -20.40 20.10
CA ASP A 297 -2.47 -20.36 21.46
C ASP A 297 -2.23 -21.66 22.26
N LYS A 298 -1.72 -22.72 21.61
CA LYS A 298 -1.37 -24.00 22.23
C LYS A 298 0.15 -24.15 22.42
N GLY A 299 0.92 -23.09 22.17
CA GLY A 299 2.37 -23.09 22.31
C GLY A 299 3.12 -23.80 21.18
N LYS A 300 2.46 -24.11 20.06
CA LYS A 300 3.11 -24.73 18.91
C LYS A 300 3.70 -23.66 18.00
N VAL A 301 4.96 -23.85 17.58
CA VAL A 301 5.60 -23.03 16.54
C VAL A 301 4.81 -23.12 15.23
N ILE A 302 4.31 -22.00 14.76
CA ILE A 302 3.59 -21.84 13.47
C ILE A 302 4.41 -21.11 12.40
N ALA A 303 5.45 -20.38 12.80
CA ALA A 303 6.49 -19.84 11.93
C ALA A 303 7.78 -19.70 12.74
N LYS A 304 8.93 -20.00 12.13
CA LYS A 304 10.25 -19.80 12.76
C LYS A 304 10.78 -18.40 12.49
N ALA A 305 11.66 -17.90 13.35
CA ALA A 305 12.40 -16.66 13.08
C ALA A 305 13.05 -16.71 11.68
N GLY A 306 12.87 -15.66 10.89
CA GLY A 306 13.31 -15.54 9.51
C GLY A 306 12.32 -16.04 8.45
N ASP A 307 11.30 -16.80 8.82
CA ASP A 307 10.30 -17.30 7.87
C ASP A 307 9.54 -16.14 7.23
N GLN A 308 9.36 -16.20 5.91
CA GLN A 308 8.53 -15.25 5.18
C GLN A 308 7.05 -15.42 5.55
N MET A 309 6.36 -14.30 5.79
CA MET A 309 4.94 -14.31 6.16
C MET A 309 4.09 -14.89 5.03
N PRO A 310 3.35 -15.99 5.26
CA PRO A 310 2.45 -16.56 4.26
C PRO A 310 1.14 -15.76 4.11
N SER A 311 0.79 -14.94 5.11
CA SER A 311 -0.44 -14.15 5.13
C SER A 311 -0.44 -13.10 6.23
N LEU A 312 -1.11 -11.98 5.97
CA LEU A 312 -1.34 -10.90 6.93
C LEU A 312 -2.02 -11.33 8.25
N VAL A 313 -2.69 -12.48 8.28
CA VAL A 313 -3.38 -12.97 9.49
C VAL A 313 -2.42 -13.38 10.62
N LEU A 314 -1.14 -13.59 10.29
CA LEU A 314 -0.11 -13.98 11.25
C LEU A 314 0.66 -12.78 11.83
N LEU A 315 0.41 -11.57 11.33
CA LEU A 315 1.05 -10.35 11.85
C LEU A 315 0.64 -10.10 13.31
N ARG A 316 1.58 -9.57 14.09
CA ARG A 316 1.49 -9.36 15.55
C ARG A 316 1.81 -7.90 15.91
N ASP A 317 1.37 -7.48 17.08
CA ASP A 317 1.59 -6.15 17.66
C ASP A 317 2.60 -6.15 18.82
N ASP A 318 3.25 -7.28 19.07
CA ASP A 318 4.27 -7.48 20.11
C ASP A 318 5.71 -7.29 19.61
N GLY A 319 5.88 -7.03 18.31
CA GLY A 319 7.19 -6.88 17.66
C GLY A 319 7.80 -8.18 17.12
N SER A 320 7.11 -9.32 17.24
CA SER A 320 7.55 -10.63 16.73
C SER A 320 7.43 -10.77 15.20
N THR A 321 6.79 -9.82 14.52
CA THR A 321 6.68 -9.77 13.05
C THR A 321 7.13 -8.43 12.49
N ALA A 322 7.70 -8.46 11.29
CA ALA A 322 8.01 -7.29 10.49
C ALA A 322 7.29 -7.39 9.15
N CYS A 323 6.73 -6.28 8.65
CA CYS A 323 6.03 -6.24 7.37
C CYS A 323 5.98 -4.82 6.82
N GLY A 324 6.69 -4.56 5.72
CA GLY A 324 6.76 -3.23 5.09
C GLY A 324 5.45 -2.79 4.44
N ASN A 325 4.55 -3.72 4.12
CA ASN A 325 3.20 -3.40 3.68
C ASN A 325 2.22 -4.57 3.93
N TRP A 326 1.35 -4.44 4.93
CA TRP A 326 0.50 -5.54 5.41
C TRP A 326 -0.44 -6.12 4.34
N ILE A 327 -0.93 -5.31 3.39
CA ILE A 327 -1.78 -5.82 2.31
C ILE A 327 -1.00 -6.68 1.33
N TYR A 328 0.33 -6.57 1.26
CA TYR A 328 1.22 -7.37 0.40
C TYR A 328 1.70 -8.65 1.09
N SER A 329 1.33 -8.88 2.36
CA SER A 329 1.70 -10.10 3.06
C SER A 329 1.02 -11.33 2.45
N GLY A 330 1.84 -12.25 1.94
CA GLY A 330 1.46 -13.37 1.08
C GLY A 330 1.96 -13.26 -0.37
N SER A 331 2.57 -12.14 -0.76
CA SER A 331 3.12 -11.92 -2.12
C SER A 331 4.47 -12.60 -2.35
N TYR A 332 5.24 -12.84 -1.29
CA TYR A 332 6.54 -13.50 -1.33
C TYR A 332 6.71 -14.39 -0.10
N THR A 333 6.43 -15.69 -0.22
CA THR A 333 6.34 -16.60 0.93
C THR A 333 7.50 -17.59 0.96
N GLY A 334 7.49 -18.53 1.91
CA GLY A 334 8.40 -19.69 1.88
C GLY A 334 8.25 -20.54 0.61
N ALA A 335 7.13 -20.44 -0.11
CA ALA A 335 6.93 -21.08 -1.41
C ALA A 335 7.53 -20.29 -2.59
N GLY A 336 8.13 -19.12 -2.34
CA GLY A 336 8.76 -18.27 -3.35
C GLY A 336 7.99 -16.99 -3.67
N ASN A 337 8.35 -16.35 -4.79
CA ASN A 337 7.75 -15.11 -5.26
C ASN A 337 6.40 -15.39 -5.95
N MET A 338 5.29 -15.13 -5.27
CA MET A 338 3.95 -15.38 -5.82
C MET A 338 3.61 -14.41 -6.98
N MET A 339 4.21 -13.21 -6.99
CA MET A 339 4.03 -12.20 -8.04
C MET A 339 4.64 -12.63 -9.37
N ALA A 340 5.56 -13.59 -9.36
CA ALA A 340 6.25 -14.12 -10.54
C ALA A 340 5.56 -15.35 -11.16
N ARG A 341 4.43 -15.82 -10.60
CA ARG A 341 3.72 -16.98 -11.16
C ARG A 341 3.17 -16.68 -12.56
N ARG A 342 3.31 -17.64 -13.48
CA ARG A 342 2.91 -17.50 -14.90
C ARG A 342 1.98 -18.62 -15.37
N ASN A 343 1.20 -19.23 -14.47
CA ASN A 343 0.27 -20.28 -14.85
C ASN A 343 -1.06 -19.66 -15.32
N PRO A 344 -1.43 -19.77 -16.62
CA PRO A 344 -2.62 -19.13 -17.15
C PRO A 344 -3.91 -19.94 -16.91
N VAL A 345 -3.83 -21.13 -16.29
CA VAL A 345 -5.00 -21.99 -16.12
C VAL A 345 -6.11 -21.29 -15.33
N ASP A 346 -7.30 -21.19 -15.93
CA ASP A 346 -8.50 -20.74 -15.26
C ASP A 346 -9.35 -21.92 -14.77
N ARG A 347 -9.21 -22.24 -13.47
CA ARG A 347 -10.06 -23.25 -12.82
C ARG A 347 -11.45 -22.73 -12.46
N SER A 348 -11.65 -21.41 -12.49
CA SER A 348 -12.91 -20.78 -12.11
C SER A 348 -13.93 -20.76 -13.24
N GLY A 349 -13.49 -20.79 -14.51
CA GLY A 349 -14.38 -20.63 -15.67
C GLY A 349 -15.00 -19.24 -15.80
N ILE A 350 -14.50 -18.26 -15.06
CA ILE A 350 -14.94 -16.85 -15.07
C ILE A 350 -13.76 -15.88 -15.20
N GLY A 351 -12.57 -16.36 -15.57
CA GLY A 351 -11.39 -15.54 -15.82
C GLY A 351 -10.63 -15.08 -14.58
N LEU A 352 -10.67 -15.82 -13.46
CA LEU A 352 -9.92 -15.42 -12.26
C LEU A 352 -8.40 -15.61 -12.39
N HIS A 353 -7.96 -16.65 -13.11
CA HIS A 353 -6.54 -16.99 -13.29
C HIS A 353 -5.73 -16.92 -11.97
N ALA A 354 -6.21 -17.58 -10.93
CA ALA A 354 -5.68 -17.43 -9.56
C ALA A 354 -4.20 -17.82 -9.38
N ASP A 355 -3.62 -18.56 -10.33
CA ASP A 355 -2.21 -18.95 -10.38
C ASP A 355 -1.36 -18.08 -11.31
N TRP A 356 -1.91 -16.99 -11.84
CA TRP A 356 -1.18 -15.95 -12.57
C TRP A 356 -0.87 -14.78 -11.63
N ALA A 357 0.41 -14.47 -11.45
CA ALA A 357 0.89 -13.44 -10.53
C ALA A 357 0.28 -13.59 -9.12
N TRP A 358 0.11 -12.48 -8.40
CA TRP A 358 -0.55 -12.45 -7.11
C TRP A 358 -1.38 -11.18 -6.97
N ASP A 359 -2.46 -11.22 -6.21
CA ASP A 359 -3.44 -10.13 -6.09
C ASP A 359 -3.66 -9.82 -4.60
N TRP A 360 -3.67 -8.56 -4.20
CA TRP A 360 -3.98 -8.22 -2.82
C TRP A 360 -5.46 -7.85 -2.63
N PRO A 361 -6.06 -8.22 -1.49
CA PRO A 361 -5.45 -8.96 -0.37
C PRO A 361 -5.54 -10.48 -0.57
N VAL A 362 -4.47 -11.20 -0.23
CA VAL A 362 -4.41 -12.69 -0.15
C VAL A 362 -5.01 -13.43 -1.35
N ASN A 363 -4.66 -12.98 -2.56
CA ASN A 363 -5.05 -13.53 -3.86
C ASN A 363 -6.56 -13.42 -4.19
N ARG A 364 -7.30 -12.52 -3.52
CA ARG A 364 -8.74 -12.31 -3.76
C ARG A 364 -9.00 -11.42 -4.98
N ARG A 365 -9.24 -12.06 -6.12
CA ARG A 365 -9.47 -11.40 -7.44
C ARG A 365 -10.77 -10.58 -7.56
N ILE A 366 -11.79 -10.91 -6.77
CA ILE A 366 -13.04 -10.17 -6.69
C ILE A 366 -13.28 -9.79 -5.23
N LEU A 367 -13.16 -8.49 -4.93
CA LEU A 367 -13.44 -7.97 -3.60
C LEU A 367 -14.92 -8.12 -3.27
N TYR A 368 -15.22 -8.26 -1.97
CA TYR A 368 -16.58 -8.37 -1.43
C TYR A 368 -17.38 -9.59 -1.94
N ASN A 369 -16.70 -10.63 -2.44
CA ASN A 369 -17.33 -11.81 -3.04
C ASN A 369 -18.29 -12.59 -2.12
N ARG A 370 -18.27 -12.38 -0.80
CA ARG A 370 -19.29 -12.91 0.11
C ARG A 370 -20.70 -12.42 -0.21
N ALA A 371 -20.83 -11.23 -0.83
CA ALA A 371 -22.11 -10.68 -1.29
C ALA A 371 -22.66 -11.38 -2.55
N SER A 372 -21.87 -12.21 -3.23
CA SER A 372 -22.32 -12.95 -4.41
C SER A 372 -23.14 -14.21 -4.11
N VAL A 373 -23.31 -14.54 -2.83
CA VAL A 373 -24.09 -15.67 -2.35
C VAL A 373 -25.12 -15.22 -1.33
N HIS A 374 -26.20 -15.99 -1.23
CA HIS A 374 -27.22 -15.84 -0.21
C HIS A 374 -26.58 -15.91 1.20
N PRO A 375 -26.92 -15.00 2.12
CA PRO A 375 -26.28 -14.90 3.43
C PRO A 375 -26.45 -16.16 4.29
N VAL A 376 -27.62 -16.81 4.24
CA VAL A 376 -27.93 -18.01 5.02
C VAL A 376 -27.45 -19.29 4.33
N THR A 377 -27.93 -19.57 3.12
CA THR A 377 -27.66 -20.85 2.42
C THR A 377 -26.28 -20.92 1.76
N GLY A 378 -25.60 -19.79 1.56
CA GLY A 378 -24.37 -19.74 0.78
C GLY A 378 -24.55 -20.04 -0.71
N GLN A 379 -25.80 -20.13 -1.20
CA GLN A 379 -26.06 -20.38 -2.60
C GLN A 379 -25.78 -19.14 -3.45
N PRO A 380 -25.05 -19.26 -4.57
CA PRO A 380 -24.79 -18.15 -5.49
C PRO A 380 -26.08 -17.54 -6.04
N TRP A 381 -26.17 -16.21 -6.05
CA TRP A 381 -27.29 -15.51 -6.70
C TRP A 381 -27.38 -15.80 -8.19
N ASN A 382 -26.22 -16.05 -8.82
CA ASN A 382 -26.12 -16.49 -10.19
C ASN A 382 -25.32 -17.81 -10.28
N PRO A 383 -26.00 -18.97 -10.37
CA PRO A 383 -25.34 -20.27 -10.45
C PRO A 383 -24.38 -20.42 -11.63
N LYS A 384 -24.63 -19.73 -12.75
CA LYS A 384 -23.74 -19.74 -13.94
C LYS A 384 -22.42 -19.00 -13.70
N ARG A 385 -22.35 -18.17 -12.65
CA ARG A 385 -21.18 -17.37 -12.25
C ARG A 385 -20.72 -17.69 -10.82
N ALA A 386 -21.16 -18.83 -10.29
CA ALA A 386 -20.96 -19.28 -8.90
C ALA A 386 -19.50 -19.50 -8.47
N LYS A 387 -18.62 -19.79 -9.43
CA LYS A 387 -17.25 -20.24 -9.16
C LYS A 387 -16.32 -19.12 -8.64
N ALA A 388 -16.81 -17.89 -8.51
CA ALA A 388 -16.13 -16.79 -7.82
C ALA A 388 -15.95 -17.01 -6.31
N VAL A 389 -16.65 -17.99 -5.73
CA VAL A 389 -16.82 -18.15 -4.27
C VAL A 389 -16.17 -19.44 -3.74
N ASP A 390 -15.35 -20.13 -4.54
CA ASP A 390 -14.71 -21.34 -4.03
C ASP A 390 -13.52 -21.01 -3.11
N LEU A 391 -13.85 -20.74 -1.84
CA LEU A 391 -12.91 -20.61 -0.72
C LEU A 391 -12.09 -21.90 -0.47
N ARG A 392 -12.37 -22.99 -1.20
CA ARG A 392 -11.67 -24.28 -1.13
C ARG A 392 -10.61 -24.48 -2.21
N GLN A 393 -10.52 -23.63 -3.25
CA GLN A 393 -9.38 -23.66 -4.18
C GLN A 393 -8.16 -22.95 -3.59
N ARG A 394 -7.71 -23.44 -2.43
CA ARG A 394 -6.48 -22.98 -1.77
C ARG A 394 -5.30 -23.70 -2.43
N PRO A 395 -4.24 -23.00 -2.87
CA PRO A 395 -2.92 -23.60 -2.95
C PRO A 395 -2.61 -24.18 -1.56
N ARG A 396 -2.03 -25.39 -1.47
CA ARG A 396 -1.70 -26.10 -0.22
C ARG A 396 -0.82 -25.31 0.78
N ALA A 397 -0.40 -24.08 0.44
CA ALA A 397 0.44 -23.21 1.24
C ALA A 397 -0.33 -22.16 2.09
N CYS A 398 -1.66 -22.02 1.96
CA CYS A 398 -2.43 -21.07 2.78
C CYS A 398 -3.04 -21.76 4.02
N LEU A 399 -2.46 -21.49 5.19
CA LEU A 399 -2.99 -21.93 6.49
C LEU A 399 -4.44 -21.42 6.72
N PRO A 400 -5.30 -22.22 7.39
CA PRO A 400 -6.74 -21.94 7.46
C PRO A 400 -7.10 -20.78 8.40
N VAL A 401 -7.56 -19.66 7.81
CA VAL A 401 -8.20 -18.55 8.53
C VAL A 401 -9.48 -18.99 9.29
N GLU A 402 -10.17 -20.03 8.80
CA GLU A 402 -11.38 -20.56 9.44
C GLU A 402 -11.13 -21.29 10.76
N ARG A 403 -9.92 -21.84 11.00
CA ARG A 403 -9.63 -22.53 12.27
C ARG A 403 -9.34 -21.59 13.43
N ILE A 404 -9.05 -20.32 13.16
CA ILE A 404 -8.84 -19.30 14.19
C ILE A 404 -10.17 -18.59 14.52
N LEU A 405 -11.13 -18.54 13.59
CA LEU A 405 -12.40 -17.83 13.77
C LEU A 405 -13.56 -18.70 14.32
N THR A 406 -13.39 -20.02 14.42
CA THR A 406 -14.45 -20.94 14.90
C THR A 406 -14.19 -21.51 16.29
N ALA A 407 -13.11 -21.14 16.97
CA ALA A 407 -12.78 -21.65 18.30
C ALA A 407 -13.67 -21.13 19.45
N GLY A 408 -14.82 -20.48 19.17
CA GLY A 408 -15.66 -19.90 20.23
C GLY A 408 -17.15 -19.77 19.93
N LEU A 409 -17.68 -20.42 18.88
CA LEU A 409 -19.12 -20.37 18.60
C LEU A 409 -19.66 -21.80 18.46
N ASP A 410 -20.33 -22.25 19.51
CA ASP A 410 -21.07 -23.50 19.54
C ASP A 410 -22.21 -23.46 18.52
N ALA A 411 -22.18 -24.38 17.55
CA ALA A 411 -23.16 -24.50 16.50
C ALA A 411 -24.58 -24.79 17.03
N ALA A 412 -24.71 -25.29 18.27
CA ALA A 412 -25.99 -25.54 18.91
C ALA A 412 -26.73 -24.25 19.34
N ALA A 413 -26.00 -23.19 19.69
CA ALA A 413 -26.60 -21.93 20.16
C ALA A 413 -27.29 -21.13 19.02
N VAL A 414 -26.80 -21.28 17.78
CA VAL A 414 -27.37 -20.60 16.61
C VAL A 414 -28.69 -21.24 16.16
N ALA A 415 -28.84 -22.56 16.33
CA ALA A 415 -30.06 -23.28 15.99
C ALA A 415 -31.22 -22.99 16.98
N ALA A 416 -30.90 -22.82 18.27
CA ALA A 416 -31.92 -22.56 19.30
C ALA A 416 -32.56 -21.16 19.20
N GLY A 417 -31.81 -20.15 18.71
CA GLY A 417 -32.31 -18.78 18.60
C GLY A 417 -33.37 -18.57 17.51
N TYR A 418 -33.44 -19.44 16.50
CA TYR A 418 -34.39 -19.30 15.38
C TYR A 418 -35.76 -19.95 15.65
N ALA A 419 -35.86 -20.91 16.57
CA ALA A 419 -37.14 -21.53 16.94
C ALA A 419 -38.04 -20.63 17.82
N ALA A 420 -37.49 -19.55 18.39
CA ALA A 420 -38.24 -18.64 19.25
C ALA A 420 -38.93 -17.48 18.50
N ALA A 421 -38.71 -17.34 17.18
CA ALA A 421 -39.20 -16.21 16.39
C ALA A 421 -40.51 -16.49 15.61
N GLU A 422 -41.06 -17.70 15.70
CA GLU A 422 -42.37 -18.04 15.13
C GLU A 422 -43.45 -18.02 16.22
N ARG A 423 -43.92 -16.82 16.61
CA ARG A 423 -45.25 -16.65 17.22
C ARG A 423 -46.00 -15.56 16.45
N PRO A 424 -47.27 -15.78 16.04
CA PRO A 424 -48.06 -14.76 15.37
C PRO A 424 -48.39 -13.62 16.35
N LEU A 425 -48.23 -12.37 15.92
CA LEU A 425 -48.71 -11.19 16.64
C LEU A 425 -50.25 -11.18 16.68
N PRO A 426 -50.88 -10.77 17.79
CA PRO A 426 -52.33 -10.62 17.85
C PRO A 426 -52.77 -9.37 17.08
N ALA A 427 -53.87 -9.50 16.34
CA ALA A 427 -54.55 -8.37 15.72
C ALA A 427 -55.18 -7.46 16.79
N SER A 428 -55.02 -6.15 16.64
CA SER A 428 -55.76 -5.16 17.42
C SER A 428 -56.46 -4.17 16.50
N THR A 429 -57.77 -4.07 16.75
CA THR A 429 -58.73 -3.01 16.40
C THR A 429 -58.26 -1.60 16.69
#